data_AF-A0A4R3Q6Z7-F1
#
_entry.id   AF-A0A4R3Q6Z7-F1
#
_cell.length_a   1.000
_cell.length_b   1.000
_cell.length_c   1.000
_cell.angle_alpha   90.00
_cell.angle_beta   90.00
_cell.angle_gamma   90.00
#
_symmetry.space_group_name_H-M   'P 1'
#
loop_
_entity.id
_entity.type
_entity.pdbx_description
1 polymer ?
#
loop_
_entity_poly.entity_id
_entity_poly.type
_entity_poly.pdbx_seq_one_letter_code
_entity_poly.pdbx_strand_id
1 'polypeptide(L)'
;MSQKLHPYRFDAARRAAWGRRREARLPDSYPESILKRQDLVREVRDLICDWRQAGEVIFDMEARLEEYAGVESIEVDGGPKITIPAAVLYVHFGEGAALHIEDDDAFIDGMYVREAVEDGKIGLEFTFVCNESAWDRFDVISETKILNTVGRVVNAFAPFGASIERGMRRLGFRGCMSVIDDPAFELAIQRSLLCMKEVCISVQTRRR
;
A
#
# COMPACT_ATOMS: atom_id res chain seq x y z
N MET A 1 7.62 -3.49 -25.14
CA MET A 1 7.69 -2.17 -24.47
C MET A 1 8.53 -2.33 -23.22
N SER A 2 9.63 -1.58 -23.10
CA SER A 2 10.52 -1.65 -21.94
C SER A 2 9.95 -0.76 -20.84
N GLN A 3 9.48 -1.35 -19.73
CA GLN A 3 9.08 -0.62 -18.53
C GLN A 3 10.29 0.21 -18.05
N LYS A 4 10.17 1.54 -18.09
CA LYS A 4 11.18 2.43 -17.52
C LYS A 4 11.02 2.40 -16.00
N LEU A 5 11.85 1.61 -15.33
CA LEU A 5 12.02 1.71 -13.88
C LEU A 5 12.57 3.12 -13.56
N HIS A 6 11.74 3.98 -12.96
CA HIS A 6 12.23 5.25 -12.42
C HIS A 6 13.14 4.93 -11.23
N PRO A 7 14.44 5.31 -11.24
CA PRO A 7 15.35 4.92 -10.18
C PRO A 7 15.18 5.85 -8.99
N TYR A 8 14.22 5.54 -8.12
CA TYR A 8 14.24 6.02 -6.74
C TYR A 8 15.41 5.32 -6.03
N ARG A 9 16.63 5.86 -6.13
CA ARG A 9 17.81 5.28 -5.48
C ARG A 9 17.92 5.78 -4.03
N PHE A 10 17.56 4.92 -3.08
CA PHE A 10 17.95 5.09 -1.67
C PHE A 10 19.36 4.52 -1.45
N ASP A 11 20.32 5.37 -1.08
CA ASP A 11 21.68 4.89 -0.77
C ASP A 11 21.72 4.03 0.52
N ALA A 12 22.80 3.27 0.67
CA ALA A 12 22.99 2.38 1.82
C ALA A 12 23.12 3.13 3.16
N ALA A 13 23.54 4.40 3.15
CA ALA A 13 23.70 5.21 4.35
C ALA A 13 22.34 5.65 4.91
N ARG A 14 21.39 6.02 4.04
CA ARG A 14 19.98 6.30 4.41
C ARG A 14 19.28 5.05 4.92
N ARG A 15 19.53 3.88 4.32
CA ARG A 15 19.02 2.58 4.84
C ARG A 15 19.49 2.30 6.28
N ALA A 16 20.77 2.52 6.57
CA ALA A 16 21.33 2.31 7.91
C ALA A 16 20.89 3.38 8.93
N ALA A 17 20.66 4.62 8.50
CA ALA A 17 20.15 5.69 9.37
C ALA A 17 18.69 5.47 9.78
N TRP A 18 17.87 4.93 8.87
CA TRP A 18 16.45 4.69 9.10
C TRP A 18 16.21 3.63 10.18
N GLY A 19 16.90 2.49 10.13
CA GLY A 19 16.76 1.42 11.14
C GLY A 19 17.28 1.77 12.54
N ARG A 20 17.93 2.93 12.72
CA ARG A 20 18.55 3.34 14.00
C ARG A 20 17.76 4.40 14.78
N ARG A 21 16.71 5.02 14.20
CA ARG A 21 15.80 5.88 14.96
C ARG A 21 14.80 5.01 15.74
N ARG A 22 15.20 4.57 16.94
CA ARG A 22 14.24 4.17 17.97
C ARG A 22 13.46 5.42 18.38
N GLU A 23 12.24 5.57 17.87
CA GLU A 23 11.33 6.57 18.41
C GLU A 23 11.04 6.27 19.87
N ALA A 24 11.08 7.33 20.69
CA ALA A 24 10.55 7.22 22.04
C ALA A 24 9.07 6.84 21.94
N ARG A 25 8.68 5.75 22.60
CA ARG A 25 7.27 5.39 22.74
C ARG A 25 6.59 6.56 23.46
N LEU A 26 5.50 7.10 22.89
CA LEU A 26 4.73 8.11 23.59
C LEU A 26 4.23 7.52 24.92
N PRO A 27 4.20 8.31 26.00
CA PRO A 27 3.60 7.89 27.26
C PRO A 27 2.16 7.40 27.05
N ASP A 28 1.74 6.38 27.81
CA ASP A 28 0.37 5.85 27.75
C ASP A 28 -0.71 6.87 28.18
N SER A 29 -0.30 8.05 28.69
CA SER A 29 -1.19 9.16 29.02
C SER A 29 -1.73 9.94 27.82
N TYR A 30 -1.25 9.65 26.61
CA TYR A 30 -1.77 10.27 25.38
C TYR A 30 -3.14 9.68 25.01
N PRO A 31 -4.00 10.45 24.32
CA PRO A 31 -5.24 9.93 23.76
C PRO A 31 -5.01 8.67 22.91
N GLU A 32 -5.88 7.68 23.06
CA GLU A 32 -5.79 6.40 22.34
C GLU A 32 -5.68 6.58 20.81
N SER A 33 -6.37 7.58 20.26
CA SER A 33 -6.30 7.92 18.84
C SER A 33 -4.90 8.35 18.38
N ILE A 34 -4.12 9.01 19.25
CA ILE A 34 -2.74 9.41 18.96
C ILE A 34 -1.81 8.20 19.03
N LEU A 35 -1.99 7.33 20.03
CA LEU A 35 -1.22 6.10 20.16
C LEU A 35 -1.43 5.17 18.95
N LYS A 36 -2.69 4.99 18.52
CA LYS A 36 -3.04 4.22 17.31
C LYS A 36 -2.38 4.79 16.05
N ARG A 37 -2.37 6.12 15.89
CA ARG A 37 -1.68 6.76 14.76
C ARG A 37 -0.17 6.55 14.82
N GLN A 38 0.43 6.61 16.02
CA GLN A 38 1.87 6.36 16.17
C GLN A 38 2.22 4.91 15.81
N ASP A 39 1.41 3.94 16.21
CA ASP A 39 1.64 2.54 15.86
C ASP A 39 1.51 2.33 14.35
N LEU A 40 0.50 2.92 13.70
CA LEU A 40 0.37 2.90 12.24
C LEU A 40 1.58 3.55 11.54
N VAL A 41 2.14 4.64 12.10
CA VAL A 41 3.35 5.27 11.56
C VAL A 41 4.53 4.30 11.60
N ARG A 42 4.69 3.54 12.69
CA ARG A 42 5.76 2.53 12.79
C ARG A 42 5.52 1.41 11.79
N GLU A 43 4.31 0.88 11.71
CA GLU A 43 3.95 -0.19 10.77
C GLU A 43 4.26 0.19 9.32
N VAL A 44 3.85 1.38 8.89
CA VAL A 44 4.09 1.86 7.51
C VAL A 44 5.58 2.10 7.26
N ARG A 45 6.32 2.60 8.25
CA ARG A 45 7.78 2.75 8.11
C ARG A 45 8.50 1.43 7.99
N ASP A 46 8.12 0.45 8.80
CA ASP A 46 8.69 -0.89 8.76
C ASP A 46 8.38 -1.55 7.40
N LEU A 47 7.14 -1.41 6.92
CA LEU A 47 6.73 -1.87 5.59
C LEU A 47 7.56 -1.24 4.45
N ILE A 48 7.76 0.08 4.48
CA ILE A 48 8.61 0.78 3.50
C ILE A 48 10.06 0.29 3.61
N CYS A 49 10.57 0.07 4.83
CA CYS A 49 11.91 -0.48 5.01
C CYS A 49 12.04 -1.88 4.41
N ASP A 50 11.07 -2.75 4.65
CA ASP A 50 11.04 -4.10 4.12
C ASP A 50 10.97 -4.11 2.59
N TRP A 51 10.13 -3.26 1.99
CA TRP A 51 10.08 -3.05 0.55
C TRP A 51 11.43 -2.59 -0.03
N ARG A 52 12.11 -1.67 0.65
CA ARG A 52 13.45 -1.24 0.22
C ARG A 52 14.49 -2.33 0.33
N GLN A 53 14.45 -3.13 1.39
CA GLN A 53 15.34 -4.29 1.56
C GLN A 53 15.06 -5.37 0.52
N ALA A 54 13.80 -5.52 0.08
CA ALA A 54 13.39 -6.42 -0.98
C ALA A 54 13.75 -5.94 -2.40
N GLY A 55 14.44 -4.79 -2.53
CA GLY A 55 14.97 -4.29 -3.79
C GLY A 55 14.09 -3.25 -4.48
N GLU A 56 13.15 -2.63 -3.76
CA GLU A 56 12.34 -1.49 -4.26
C GLU A 56 11.57 -1.84 -5.53
N VAL A 57 10.96 -3.03 -5.57
CA VAL A 57 10.22 -3.49 -6.74
C VAL A 57 8.94 -2.69 -6.90
N ILE A 58 8.82 -1.96 -8.02
CA ILE A 58 7.64 -1.19 -8.41
C ILE A 58 6.99 -1.86 -9.62
N PHE A 59 5.70 -2.12 -9.51
CA PHE A 59 4.83 -2.48 -10.63
C PHE A 59 3.98 -1.27 -10.98
N ASP A 60 4.40 -0.57 -12.04
CA ASP A 60 3.69 0.60 -12.53
C ASP A 60 2.48 0.19 -13.38
N MET A 61 1.29 0.53 -12.88
CA MET A 61 -0.01 0.19 -13.47
C MET A 61 -0.75 1.41 -13.98
N GLU A 62 -0.17 2.61 -13.93
CA GLU A 62 -0.85 3.87 -14.26
C GLU A 62 -1.49 3.84 -15.65
N ALA A 63 -0.69 3.61 -16.69
CA ALA A 63 -1.19 3.55 -18.07
C ALA A 63 -2.26 2.47 -18.29
N ARG A 64 -2.28 1.42 -17.46
CA ARG A 64 -3.30 0.36 -17.52
C ARG A 64 -4.57 0.74 -16.79
N LEU A 65 -4.45 1.44 -15.66
CA LEU A 65 -5.60 1.86 -14.85
C LEU A 65 -6.27 3.11 -15.41
N GLU A 66 -5.54 3.94 -16.16
CA GLU A 66 -6.10 5.08 -16.88
C GLU A 66 -7.23 4.66 -17.84
N GLU A 67 -7.12 3.49 -18.48
CA GLU A 67 -8.18 2.91 -19.32
C GLU A 67 -9.50 2.65 -18.55
N TYR A 68 -9.43 2.60 -17.22
CA TYR A 68 -10.56 2.38 -16.33
C TYR A 68 -10.95 3.63 -15.53
N ALA A 69 -10.42 4.81 -15.87
CA ALA A 69 -10.86 6.05 -15.24
C ALA A 69 -12.38 6.24 -15.42
N GLY A 70 -13.10 6.47 -14.32
CA GLY A 70 -14.57 6.61 -14.32
C GLY A 70 -15.37 5.30 -14.41
N VAL A 71 -14.73 4.13 -14.43
CA VAL A 71 -15.43 2.84 -14.41
C VAL A 71 -15.74 2.41 -12.97
N GLU A 72 -17.03 2.31 -12.62
CA GLU A 72 -17.49 2.00 -11.25
C GLU A 72 -17.25 0.55 -10.81
N SER A 73 -17.12 -0.38 -11.76
CA SER A 73 -16.91 -1.80 -11.46
C SER A 73 -16.04 -2.50 -12.50
N ILE A 74 -15.06 -3.28 -12.06
CA ILE A 74 -14.32 -4.22 -12.94
C ILE A 74 -14.62 -5.65 -12.51
N GLU A 75 -15.09 -6.45 -13.46
CA GLU A 75 -15.15 -7.90 -13.30
C GLU A 75 -13.78 -8.51 -13.59
N VAL A 76 -13.17 -9.11 -12.57
CA VAL A 76 -11.91 -9.83 -12.73
C VAL A 76 -12.19 -11.32 -12.73
N ASP A 77 -12.19 -11.91 -13.94
CA ASP A 77 -12.38 -13.35 -14.12
C ASP A 77 -11.28 -14.17 -13.44
N GLY A 78 -11.71 -15.02 -12.51
CA GLY A 78 -10.87 -15.99 -11.80
C GLY A 78 -9.87 -15.34 -10.84
N GLY A 79 -9.88 -15.77 -9.58
CA GLY A 79 -8.84 -15.38 -8.62
C GLY A 79 -7.50 -15.98 -9.06
N PRO A 80 -6.45 -15.18 -9.33
CA PRO A 80 -5.14 -15.73 -9.67
C PRO A 80 -4.62 -16.58 -8.51
N LYS A 81 -3.85 -17.64 -8.80
CA LYS A 81 -2.94 -18.20 -7.79
C LYS A 81 -1.88 -17.14 -7.53
N ILE A 82 -2.08 -16.36 -6.48
CA ILE A 82 -1.21 -15.24 -6.17
C ILE A 82 0.13 -15.79 -5.70
N THR A 83 1.20 -15.38 -6.36
CA THR A 83 2.56 -15.60 -5.88
C THR A 83 3.23 -14.25 -5.91
N ILE A 84 3.57 -13.71 -4.74
CA ILE A 84 4.24 -12.43 -4.65
C ILE A 84 5.71 -12.64 -5.02
N PRO A 85 6.26 -11.89 -6.00
CA PRO A 85 7.64 -12.04 -6.46
C PRO A 85 8.70 -11.63 -5.45
N ALA A 86 8.34 -10.83 -4.45
CA ALA A 86 9.22 -10.24 -3.45
C ALA A 86 8.58 -10.35 -2.05
N ALA A 87 9.36 -10.13 -0.99
CA ALA A 87 8.82 -10.10 0.37
C ALA A 87 7.78 -8.99 0.55
N VAL A 88 8.03 -7.83 -0.07
CA VAL A 88 7.09 -6.72 -0.20
C VAL A 88 7.24 -6.13 -1.60
N LEU A 89 6.14 -5.82 -2.26
CA LEU A 89 6.13 -5.08 -3.53
C LEU A 89 5.30 -3.81 -3.42
N TYR A 90 5.58 -2.85 -4.30
CA TYR A 90 4.75 -1.66 -4.49
C TYR A 90 4.05 -1.75 -5.84
N VAL A 91 2.75 -1.50 -5.87
CA VAL A 91 1.97 -1.29 -7.09
C VAL A 91 1.61 0.19 -7.16
N HIS A 92 2.12 0.87 -8.18
CA HIS A 92 1.82 2.27 -8.44
C HIS A 92 0.57 2.36 -9.31
N PHE A 93 -0.44 3.07 -8.82
CA PHE A 93 -1.68 3.33 -9.54
C PHE A 93 -1.60 4.63 -10.35
N GLY A 94 -0.95 5.65 -9.80
CA GLY A 94 -0.85 6.97 -10.42
C GLY A 94 -2.17 7.76 -10.39
N GLU A 95 -2.08 9.06 -10.67
CA GLU A 95 -3.22 9.97 -10.68
C GLU A 95 -4.23 9.58 -11.79
N GLY A 96 -3.74 9.06 -12.91
CA GLY A 96 -4.57 8.61 -14.04
C GLY A 96 -5.58 7.51 -13.69
N ALA A 97 -5.40 6.78 -12.58
CA ALA A 97 -6.36 5.80 -12.10
C ALA A 97 -7.67 6.43 -11.57
N ALA A 98 -7.73 7.75 -11.40
CA ALA A 98 -8.89 8.51 -10.93
C ALA A 98 -9.44 8.06 -9.56
N LEU A 99 -8.55 7.65 -8.65
CA LEU A 99 -8.87 7.20 -7.29
C LEU A 99 -8.79 8.37 -6.29
N HIS A 100 -9.57 9.43 -6.52
CA HIS A 100 -9.60 10.62 -5.67
C HIS A 100 -10.46 10.41 -4.42
N ILE A 101 -9.94 10.85 -3.28
CA ILE A 101 -10.67 10.85 -2.00
C ILE A 101 -11.67 12.01 -2.03
N GLU A 102 -12.91 11.75 -1.59
CA GLU A 102 -13.97 12.74 -1.49
C GLU A 102 -13.58 13.84 -0.47
N ASP A 103 -13.89 15.10 -0.80
CA ASP A 103 -13.58 16.28 0.01
C ASP A 103 -12.08 16.53 0.32
N ASP A 104 -11.15 15.88 -0.41
CA ASP A 104 -9.71 16.06 -0.28
C ASP A 104 -9.04 16.23 -1.65
N ASP A 105 -7.94 16.98 -1.74
CA ASP A 105 -7.12 17.06 -2.96
C ASP A 105 -6.21 15.82 -3.11
N ALA A 106 -6.39 14.83 -2.22
CA ALA A 106 -5.63 13.59 -2.18
C ALA A 106 -6.19 12.51 -3.12
N PHE A 107 -5.32 11.67 -3.63
CA PHE A 107 -5.68 10.45 -4.37
C PHE A 107 -4.86 9.27 -3.89
N ILE A 108 -5.39 8.06 -4.11
CA ILE A 108 -4.69 6.81 -3.79
C ILE A 108 -3.61 6.58 -4.86
N ASP A 109 -2.35 6.81 -4.48
CA ASP A 109 -1.19 6.72 -5.37
C ASP A 109 -0.81 5.27 -5.70
N GLY A 110 -1.05 4.37 -4.74
CA GLY A 110 -0.71 2.97 -4.91
C GLY A 110 -0.91 2.15 -3.65
N MET A 111 -0.33 0.95 -3.67
CA MET A 111 -0.39 0.03 -2.56
C MET A 111 0.91 -0.75 -2.39
N TYR A 112 1.27 -0.98 -1.13
CA TYR A 112 2.22 -2.03 -0.78
C TYR A 112 1.49 -3.35 -0.59
N VAL A 113 2.11 -4.44 -1.03
CA VAL A 113 1.56 -5.79 -0.85
C VAL A 113 2.63 -6.69 -0.26
N ARG A 114 2.30 -7.39 0.83
CA ARG A 114 3.16 -8.39 1.45
C ARG A 114 2.36 -9.60 1.94
N GLU A 115 3.05 -10.71 2.15
CA GLU A 115 2.48 -11.82 2.92
C GLU A 115 2.44 -11.44 4.40
N ALA A 116 1.32 -11.72 5.07
CA ALA A 116 1.11 -11.43 6.47
C ALA A 116 0.29 -12.52 7.16
N VAL A 117 0.30 -12.51 8.49
CA VAL A 117 -0.54 -13.38 9.34
C VAL A 117 -1.45 -12.53 10.19
N GLU A 118 -2.76 -12.72 10.02
CA GLU A 118 -3.79 -12.00 10.78
C GLU A 118 -4.80 -13.00 11.34
N ASP A 119 -5.08 -12.93 12.66
CA ASP A 119 -5.96 -13.85 13.38
C ASP A 119 -5.65 -15.33 13.10
N GLY A 120 -4.36 -15.67 13.03
CA GLY A 120 -3.87 -17.03 12.77
C GLY A 120 -4.04 -17.51 11.33
N LYS A 121 -4.43 -16.64 10.39
CA LYS A 121 -4.55 -16.96 8.96
C LYS A 121 -3.43 -16.30 8.19
N ILE A 122 -2.82 -17.05 7.27
CA ILE A 122 -1.83 -16.53 6.33
C ILE A 122 -2.57 -15.95 5.12
N GLY A 123 -2.13 -14.80 4.65
CA GLY A 123 -2.75 -14.09 3.53
C GLY A 123 -1.90 -12.94 3.03
N LEU A 124 -2.55 -12.02 2.32
CA LEU A 124 -1.95 -10.80 1.81
C LEU A 124 -2.44 -9.59 2.57
N GLU A 125 -1.51 -8.79 3.06
CA GLU A 125 -1.78 -7.44 3.54
C GLU A 125 -1.53 -6.45 2.41
N PHE A 126 -2.46 -5.51 2.28
CA PHE A 126 -2.46 -4.43 1.32
C PHE A 126 -2.46 -3.13 2.11
N THR A 127 -1.46 -2.29 1.90
CA THR A 127 -1.37 -0.97 2.53
C THR A 127 -1.48 0.08 1.44
N PHE A 128 -2.65 0.68 1.32
CA PHE A 128 -2.94 1.76 0.40
C PHE A 128 -2.36 3.07 0.93
N VAL A 129 -1.67 3.79 0.04
CA VAL A 129 -1.04 5.07 0.35
C VAL A 129 -1.52 6.14 -0.62
N CYS A 130 -1.71 7.35 -0.09
CA CYS A 130 -2.10 8.51 -0.90
C CYS A 130 -0.90 9.27 -1.43
N ASN A 131 -1.12 10.15 -2.42
CA ASN A 131 -0.15 10.97 -3.16
C ASN A 131 0.63 12.03 -2.34
N GLU A 132 1.15 11.66 -1.18
CA GLU A 132 1.86 12.57 -0.31
C GLU A 132 3.38 12.55 -0.54
N SER A 133 3.95 13.73 -0.79
CA SER A 133 5.41 13.97 -0.84
C SER A 133 6.20 13.52 0.41
N ALA A 134 5.50 13.17 1.49
CA ALA A 134 6.08 12.72 2.74
C ALA A 134 6.76 11.35 2.63
N TRP A 135 6.28 10.45 1.77
CA TRP A 135 6.82 9.08 1.60
C TRP A 135 8.31 9.04 1.23
N ASP A 136 8.75 9.98 0.41
CA ASP A 136 10.14 10.08 -0.05
C ASP A 136 11.12 10.59 1.00
N ARG A 137 10.59 11.25 2.04
CA ARG A 137 11.35 12.14 2.93
C ARG A 137 11.02 11.95 4.41
N PHE A 138 10.55 10.77 4.80
CA PHE A 138 10.27 10.39 6.19
C PHE A 138 11.40 10.69 7.19
N ASP A 139 12.64 10.73 6.72
CA ASP A 139 13.83 11.04 7.53
C ASP A 139 13.94 12.53 7.93
N VAL A 140 13.32 13.43 7.15
CA VAL A 140 13.50 14.88 7.25
C VAL A 140 12.20 15.68 7.37
N ILE A 141 11.03 15.03 7.38
CA ILE A 141 9.74 15.69 7.63
C ILE A 141 9.41 15.73 9.13
N SER A 142 8.68 16.74 9.55
CA SER A 142 8.20 16.88 10.94
C SER A 142 7.27 15.73 11.32
N GLU A 143 7.29 15.31 12.58
CA GLU A 143 6.41 14.27 13.14
C GLU A 143 4.91 14.57 12.89
N THR A 144 4.48 15.82 13.04
CA THR A 144 3.09 16.24 12.73
C THR A 144 2.71 15.94 11.28
N LYS A 145 3.63 16.18 10.33
CA LYS A 145 3.38 15.88 8.91
C LYS A 145 3.29 14.38 8.69
N ILE A 146 4.16 13.59 9.33
CA ILE A 146 4.10 12.12 9.28
C ILE A 146 2.77 11.59 9.82
N LEU A 147 2.32 12.11 10.96
CA LEU A 147 1.04 11.70 11.56
C LEU A 147 -0.16 12.05 10.67
N ASN A 148 -0.12 13.19 9.97
CA ASN A 148 -1.15 13.56 9.01
C ASN A 148 -1.11 12.65 7.77
N THR A 149 0.07 12.42 7.21
CA THR A 149 0.28 11.53 6.07
C THR A 149 -0.23 10.11 6.35
N VAL A 150 0.13 9.57 7.51
CA VAL A 150 -0.29 8.23 7.92
C VAL A 150 -1.78 8.19 8.30
N GLY A 151 -2.36 9.34 8.62
CA GLY A 151 -3.81 9.51 8.72
C GLY A 151 -4.57 9.25 7.40
N ARG A 152 -3.88 9.06 6.28
CA ARG A 152 -4.47 8.68 4.98
C ARG A 152 -4.01 7.32 4.48
N VAL A 153 -3.54 6.47 5.39
CA VAL A 153 -3.19 5.08 5.09
C VAL A 153 -4.35 4.18 5.47
N VAL A 154 -4.62 3.22 4.59
CA VAL A 154 -5.62 2.19 4.80
C VAL A 154 -4.98 0.83 4.54
N ASN A 155 -5.08 -0.06 5.51
CA ASN A 155 -4.66 -1.45 5.44
C ASN A 155 -5.87 -2.34 5.17
N ALA A 156 -5.70 -3.38 4.36
CA ALA A 156 -6.67 -4.43 4.14
C ALA A 156 -5.97 -5.79 4.14
N PHE A 157 -6.67 -6.84 4.57
CA PHE A 157 -6.11 -8.19 4.59
C PHE A 157 -7.00 -9.20 3.86
N ALA A 158 -6.39 -10.03 3.02
CA ALA A 158 -7.05 -11.11 2.31
C ALA A 158 -6.40 -12.46 2.61
N PRO A 159 -7.07 -13.38 3.33
CA PRO A 159 -6.53 -14.69 3.64
C PRO A 159 -6.39 -15.55 2.38
N PHE A 160 -5.34 -16.37 2.31
CA PHE A 160 -5.19 -17.31 1.22
C PHE A 160 -6.35 -18.30 1.15
N GLY A 161 -6.77 -18.64 -0.07
CA GLY A 161 -7.92 -19.52 -0.31
C GLY A 161 -9.28 -18.82 -0.24
N ALA A 162 -9.35 -17.54 0.13
CA ALA A 162 -10.53 -16.70 -0.05
C ALA A 162 -10.41 -15.84 -1.32
N SER A 163 -11.53 -15.33 -1.82
CA SER A 163 -11.51 -14.21 -2.77
C SER A 163 -10.89 -12.99 -2.08
N ILE A 164 -9.96 -12.30 -2.74
CA ILE A 164 -9.29 -11.11 -2.20
C ILE A 164 -10.32 -10.05 -1.80
N GLU A 165 -11.27 -9.73 -2.70
CA GLU A 165 -12.36 -8.78 -2.46
C GLU A 165 -13.16 -9.14 -1.20
N ARG A 166 -13.58 -10.41 -1.09
CA ARG A 166 -14.33 -10.89 0.07
C ARG A 166 -13.47 -10.87 1.34
N GLY A 167 -12.18 -11.15 1.23
CA GLY A 167 -11.23 -11.10 2.33
C GLY A 167 -11.12 -9.68 2.90
N MET A 168 -10.77 -8.73 2.03
CA MET A 168 -10.62 -7.31 2.37
C MET A 168 -11.90 -6.73 2.97
N ARG A 169 -13.06 -6.95 2.33
CA ARG A 169 -14.34 -6.43 2.85
C ARG A 169 -14.76 -7.08 4.17
N ARG A 170 -14.49 -8.38 4.37
CA ARG A 170 -14.96 -9.11 5.56
C ARG A 170 -14.09 -8.87 6.79
N LEU A 171 -12.78 -8.77 6.60
CA LEU A 171 -11.84 -8.54 7.69
C LEU A 171 -11.68 -7.06 8.02
N GLY A 172 -12.30 -6.22 7.19
CA GLY A 172 -12.37 -4.79 7.40
C GLY A 172 -11.08 -4.13 6.95
N PHE A 173 -11.23 -2.93 6.42
CA PHE A 173 -10.12 -2.01 6.36
C PHE A 173 -9.71 -1.61 7.78
N ARG A 174 -8.42 -1.35 7.98
CA ARG A 174 -7.85 -0.77 9.20
C ARG A 174 -7.16 0.53 8.81
N GLY A 175 -7.35 1.59 9.56
CA GLY A 175 -6.73 2.87 9.22
C GLY A 175 -7.51 4.04 9.80
N CYS A 176 -7.38 5.20 9.18
CA CYS A 176 -8.13 6.36 9.62
C CYS A 176 -9.61 6.25 9.21
N MET A 177 -10.49 6.32 10.21
CA MET A 177 -11.95 6.24 10.01
C MET A 177 -12.51 7.31 9.06
N SER A 178 -11.81 8.43 8.87
CA SER A 178 -12.28 9.49 7.98
C SER A 178 -12.14 9.17 6.49
N VAL A 179 -11.30 8.19 6.13
CA VAL A 179 -11.04 7.84 4.73
C VAL A 179 -11.47 6.41 4.41
N ILE A 180 -11.71 5.58 5.44
CA ILE A 180 -11.98 4.16 5.27
C ILE A 180 -13.31 3.86 4.55
N ASP A 181 -14.29 4.74 4.72
CA ASP A 181 -15.62 4.64 4.13
C ASP A 181 -15.70 5.37 2.77
N ASP A 182 -14.57 5.92 2.30
CA ASP A 182 -14.51 6.63 1.04
C ASP A 182 -14.66 5.66 -0.16
N PRO A 183 -15.56 5.96 -1.13
CA PRO A 183 -15.75 5.12 -2.32
C PRO A 183 -14.48 4.83 -3.11
N ALA A 184 -13.47 5.70 -3.05
CA ALA A 184 -12.19 5.50 -3.73
C ALA A 184 -11.47 4.24 -3.25
N PHE A 185 -11.58 3.85 -1.97
CA PHE A 185 -10.94 2.62 -1.47
C PHE A 185 -11.65 1.37 -1.98
N GLU A 186 -12.97 1.42 -2.18
CA GLU A 186 -13.69 0.31 -2.81
C GLU A 186 -13.27 0.13 -4.27
N LEU A 187 -13.12 1.23 -5.02
CA LEU A 187 -12.55 1.19 -6.37
C LEU A 187 -11.09 0.69 -6.35
N ALA A 188 -10.29 1.14 -5.38
CA ALA A 188 -8.91 0.70 -5.21
C ALA A 188 -8.80 -0.81 -4.95
N ILE A 189 -9.71 -1.41 -4.17
CA ILE A 189 -9.77 -2.88 -4.02
C ILE A 189 -9.92 -3.53 -5.39
N GLN A 190 -10.91 -3.10 -6.17
CA GLN A 190 -11.17 -3.71 -7.47
C GLN A 190 -9.98 -3.55 -8.42
N ARG A 191 -9.36 -2.37 -8.45
CA ARG A 191 -8.13 -2.12 -9.24
C ARG A 191 -6.99 -3.01 -8.76
N SER A 192 -6.86 -3.21 -7.46
CA SER A 192 -5.86 -4.10 -6.86
C SER A 192 -5.96 -5.52 -7.39
N LEU A 193 -7.18 -6.06 -7.59
CA LEU A 193 -7.38 -7.40 -8.16
C LEU A 193 -6.81 -7.51 -9.58
N LEU A 194 -7.11 -6.52 -10.41
CA LEU A 194 -6.60 -6.42 -11.77
C LEU A 194 -5.06 -6.34 -11.75
N CYS A 195 -4.51 -5.45 -10.94
CA CYS A 195 -3.06 -5.30 -10.79
C CYS A 195 -2.41 -6.61 -10.33
N MET A 196 -2.95 -7.28 -9.31
CA MET A 196 -2.37 -8.52 -8.80
C MET A 196 -2.39 -9.65 -9.84
N LYS A 197 -3.42 -9.71 -10.70
CA LYS A 197 -3.48 -10.64 -11.83
C LYS A 197 -2.34 -10.38 -12.82
N GLU A 198 -2.15 -9.12 -13.23
CA GLU A 198 -1.09 -8.71 -14.16
C GLU A 198 0.32 -8.92 -13.60
N VAL A 199 0.52 -8.60 -12.31
CA VAL A 199 1.78 -8.85 -11.59
C VAL A 199 2.12 -10.35 -11.63
N CYS A 200 1.15 -11.21 -11.29
CA CYS A 200 1.37 -12.66 -11.27
C CYS A 200 1.73 -13.20 -12.67
N ILE A 201 1.04 -12.75 -13.72
CA ILE A 201 1.32 -13.15 -15.11
C ILE A 201 2.74 -12.71 -15.53
N SER A 202 3.11 -11.46 -15.19
CA SER A 202 4.42 -10.91 -15.51
C SER A 202 5.56 -11.70 -14.86
N VAL A 203 5.37 -12.13 -13.61
CA VAL A 203 6.36 -12.92 -12.86
C VAL A 203 6.51 -14.33 -13.43
N GLN A 204 5.39 -14.98 -13.78
CA GLN A 204 5.40 -16.33 -14.36
C GLN A 204 6.09 -16.34 -15.74
N THR A 205 5.88 -15.31 -16.54
CA THR A 205 6.46 -15.20 -17.88
C THR A 205 7.98 -15.07 -17.84
N ARG A 206 8.52 -14.34 -16.86
CA ARG A 206 9.98 -14.17 -16.68
C ARG A 206 10.71 -15.43 -16.20
N ARG A 207 9.99 -16.43 -15.69
CA ARG A 207 10.57 -17.70 -15.18
C ARG A 207 10.67 -18.80 -16.23
N ARG A 208 10.09 -18.59 -17.43
CA ARG A 208 10.16 -19.52 -18.56
C ARG A 208 11.28 -19.10 -19.51
#